data_AF-A0A520FH69-F1
#
_entry.id   AF-A0A520FH69-F1
#
_cell.length_a   1.000
_cell.length_b   1.000
_cell.length_c   1.000
_cell.angle_alpha   90.00
_cell.angle_beta   90.00
_cell.angle_gamma   90.00
#
_symmetry.space_group_name_H-M   'P 1'
#
loop_
_entity.id
_entity.type
_entity.pdbx_description
1 polymer ?
#
loop_
_entity_poly.entity_id
_entity_poly.type
_entity_poly.pdbx_seq_one_letter_code
_entity_poly.pdbx_strand_id
1 'polypeptide(L)'
;MPEQSQPAPGVAIAAPHTAAVDAARTIVEAGGNAVDAAVAAAAALTVVYPHMCSVGGDVIALLRTSDGSTTCINASGAYGSAASVDQLFETIETMPINGPLTVSVPGAVSGWAALLDAGGSLPLRNVLAPAISLATEGFPASPGLVEMIELDRDALITDPGLRAKFFVDGQPIPVGHLVVQPELARTLTDLATDGLDSFYRGHTADRFAAGLKKLDVPVSREDLERHRPIVEEPLVREFDGFSVATAPPNSQGYT
;
A
#
# COMPACT_ATOMS: atom_id res chain seq x y z
N MET A 1 37.30 -0.44 33.03
CA MET A 1 36.30 -1.18 32.22
C MET A 1 36.49 -0.74 30.79
N PRO A 2 36.66 -1.65 29.81
CA PRO A 2 36.78 -1.23 28.42
C PRO A 2 35.43 -0.63 27.99
N GLU A 3 35.53 0.58 27.45
CA GLU A 3 34.45 1.32 26.83
C GLU A 3 33.91 0.47 25.66
N GLN A 4 32.69 -0.06 25.81
CA GLN A 4 32.03 -0.76 24.73
C GLN A 4 31.78 0.26 23.63
N SER A 5 32.46 0.11 22.49
CA SER A 5 32.17 0.91 21.31
C SER A 5 30.69 0.74 21.00
N GLN A 6 29.92 1.84 21.01
CA GLN A 6 28.57 1.81 20.47
C GLN A 6 28.65 1.21 19.06
N PRO A 7 27.87 0.16 18.76
CA PRO A 7 27.78 -0.32 17.38
C PRO A 7 27.40 0.89 16.51
N ALA A 8 28.05 1.02 15.35
CA ALA A 8 27.63 2.00 14.35
C ALA A 8 26.11 1.87 14.16
N PRO A 9 25.35 2.97 14.03
CA PRO A 9 23.90 2.92 14.02
C PRO A 9 23.43 1.95 12.92
N GLY A 10 22.90 0.80 13.36
CA GLY A 10 22.36 -0.22 12.49
C GLY A 10 20.89 0.05 12.19
N VAL A 11 20.41 -0.38 11.04
CA VAL A 11 18.98 -0.33 10.70
C VAL A 11 18.31 -1.62 11.16
N ALA A 12 17.19 -1.50 11.87
CA ALA A 12 16.29 -2.60 12.17
C ALA A 12 15.03 -2.47 11.32
N ILE A 13 14.60 -3.57 10.69
CA ILE A 13 13.44 -3.61 9.81
C ILE A 13 12.50 -4.71 10.29
N ALA A 14 11.22 -4.39 10.43
CA ALA A 14 10.16 -5.34 10.73
C ALA A 14 9.01 -5.14 9.75
N ALA A 15 8.56 -6.23 9.14
CA ALA A 15 7.42 -6.27 8.22
C ALA A 15 6.76 -7.65 8.32
N PRO A 16 5.47 -7.81 7.96
CA PRO A 16 4.76 -9.09 8.09
C PRO A 16 5.21 -10.16 7.08
N HIS A 17 6.14 -9.82 6.18
CA HIS A 17 6.63 -10.73 5.14
C HIS A 17 8.14 -10.57 4.92
N THR A 18 8.87 -11.68 4.84
CA THR A 18 10.34 -11.68 4.69
C THR A 18 10.79 -10.97 3.42
N ALA A 19 10.14 -11.22 2.27
CA ALA A 19 10.47 -10.52 1.02
C ALA A 19 10.32 -8.98 1.11
N ALA A 20 9.45 -8.45 1.98
CA ALA A 20 9.37 -7.01 2.21
C ALA A 20 10.53 -6.49 3.08
N VAL A 21 10.96 -7.30 4.06
CA VAL A 21 12.19 -7.02 4.84
C VAL A 21 13.42 -7.04 3.92
N ASP A 22 13.49 -8.00 3.00
CA ASP A 22 14.59 -8.11 2.04
C ASP A 22 14.59 -6.93 1.06
N ALA A 23 13.42 -6.52 0.56
CA ALA A 23 13.29 -5.31 -0.27
C ALA A 23 13.82 -4.07 0.44
N ALA A 24 13.41 -3.83 1.70
CA ALA A 24 13.92 -2.73 2.50
C ALA A 24 15.43 -2.84 2.77
N ARG A 25 15.94 -4.04 3.04
CA ARG A 25 17.36 -4.28 3.23
C ARG A 25 18.17 -3.93 1.99
N THR A 26 17.73 -4.34 0.81
CA THR A 26 18.37 -3.98 -0.47
C THR A 26 18.47 -2.47 -0.63
N ILE A 27 17.45 -1.72 -0.21
CA ILE A 27 17.48 -0.25 -0.25
C ILE A 27 18.48 0.34 0.74
N VAL A 28 18.55 -0.18 1.96
CA VAL A 28 19.56 0.26 2.94
C VAL A 28 20.98 -0.04 2.44
N GLU A 29 21.19 -1.23 1.87
CA GLU A 29 22.48 -1.63 1.28
C GLU A 29 22.86 -0.77 0.07
N ALA A 30 21.87 -0.25 -0.66
CA ALA A 30 22.05 0.72 -1.73
C ALA A 30 22.27 2.16 -1.25
N GLY A 31 22.37 2.39 0.07
CA GLY A 31 22.60 3.69 0.68
C GLY A 31 21.34 4.53 0.94
N GLY A 32 20.16 3.92 0.82
CA GLY A 32 18.89 4.56 1.18
C GLY A 32 18.69 4.66 2.69
N ASN A 33 17.82 5.58 3.11
CA ASN A 33 17.50 5.78 4.52
C ASN A 33 16.23 5.02 4.94
N ALA A 34 15.76 5.26 6.17
CA ALA A 34 14.57 4.61 6.72
C ALA A 34 13.29 4.88 5.90
N VAL A 35 13.17 6.06 5.28
CA VAL A 35 12.02 6.42 4.43
C VAL A 35 12.05 5.63 3.13
N ASP A 36 13.19 5.62 2.43
CA ASP A 36 13.36 4.84 1.20
C ASP A 36 13.08 3.34 1.46
N ALA A 37 13.63 2.81 2.55
CA ALA A 37 13.46 1.41 2.95
C ALA A 37 12.00 1.09 3.30
N ALA A 38 11.31 1.97 4.03
CA ALA A 38 9.90 1.78 4.38
C ALA A 38 9.00 1.76 3.14
N VAL A 39 9.23 2.66 2.17
CA VAL A 39 8.45 2.70 0.92
C VAL A 39 8.72 1.46 0.06
N ALA A 40 9.97 0.98 -0.01
CA ALA A 40 10.28 -0.26 -0.72
C ALA A 40 9.62 -1.49 -0.08
N ALA A 41 9.61 -1.59 1.26
CA ALA A 41 8.86 -2.63 1.95
C ALA A 41 7.36 -2.53 1.68
N ALA A 42 6.77 -1.33 1.77
CA ALA A 42 5.35 -1.12 1.51
C ALA A 42 4.96 -1.50 0.08
N ALA A 43 5.77 -1.11 -0.92
CA ALA A 43 5.56 -1.50 -2.31
C ALA A 43 5.67 -3.01 -2.50
N ALA A 44 6.68 -3.66 -1.90
CA ALA A 44 6.82 -5.11 -1.94
C ALA A 44 5.62 -5.84 -1.30
N LEU A 45 5.07 -5.33 -0.20
CA LEU A 45 3.88 -5.89 0.44
C LEU A 45 2.65 -5.88 -0.47
N THR A 46 2.49 -4.89 -1.34
CA THR A 46 1.40 -4.89 -2.34
C THR A 46 1.50 -6.05 -3.34
N VAL A 47 2.67 -6.68 -3.44
CA VAL A 47 2.94 -7.81 -4.33
C VAL A 47 2.81 -9.12 -3.56
N VAL A 48 3.58 -9.28 -2.48
CA VAL A 48 3.74 -10.57 -1.79
C VAL A 48 2.75 -10.80 -0.65
N TYR A 49 2.03 -9.75 -0.25
CA TYR A 49 1.06 -9.78 0.84
C TYR A 49 -0.31 -9.22 0.39
N PRO A 50 -0.87 -9.66 -0.76
CA PRO A 50 -1.99 -8.99 -1.42
C PRO A 50 -3.33 -9.17 -0.71
N HIS A 51 -3.43 -10.11 0.23
CA HIS A 51 -4.61 -10.30 1.07
C HIS A 51 -4.72 -9.24 2.18
N MET A 52 -3.69 -8.41 2.38
CA MET A 52 -3.66 -7.36 3.41
C MET A 52 -3.17 -6.01 2.90
N CYS A 53 -2.45 -5.96 1.77
CA CYS A 53 -1.85 -4.74 1.22
C CYS A 53 -2.07 -4.65 -0.29
N SER A 54 -2.29 -3.44 -0.81
CA SER A 54 -2.56 -3.22 -2.23
C SER A 54 -2.17 -1.79 -2.65
N VAL A 55 -1.77 -1.59 -3.91
CA VAL A 55 -1.69 -0.25 -4.52
C VAL A 55 -3.05 0.43 -4.59
N GLY A 56 -4.13 -0.36 -4.53
CA GLY A 56 -5.52 0.06 -4.43
C GLY A 56 -6.01 0.31 -2.99
N GLY A 57 -5.15 0.23 -1.98
CA GLY A 57 -5.47 0.52 -0.58
C GLY A 57 -5.03 1.92 -0.14
N ASP A 58 -4.89 2.08 1.19
CA ASP A 58 -4.52 3.33 1.86
C ASP A 58 -3.24 3.18 2.70
N VAL A 59 -2.66 4.31 3.12
CA VAL A 59 -1.51 4.35 4.04
C VAL A 59 -1.74 5.40 5.12
N ILE A 60 -1.49 5.02 6.38
CA ILE A 60 -1.29 5.97 7.47
C ILE A 60 0.10 5.72 8.05
N ALA A 61 0.91 6.77 8.19
CA ALA A 61 2.30 6.66 8.63
C ALA A 61 2.66 7.76 9.63
N LEU A 62 3.50 7.41 10.61
CA LEU A 62 4.21 8.36 11.46
C LEU A 62 5.67 8.37 11.06
N LEU A 63 6.17 9.52 10.65
CA LEU A 63 7.57 9.74 10.30
C LEU A 63 8.22 10.57 11.40
N ARG A 64 9.22 10.02 12.07
CA ARG A 64 10.06 10.75 13.02
C ARG A 64 11.46 10.94 12.45
N THR A 65 11.89 12.20 12.34
CA THR A 65 13.22 12.56 11.82
C THR A 65 14.24 12.73 12.95
N SER A 66 15.52 12.79 12.58
CA SER A 66 16.64 12.85 13.53
C SER A 66 16.67 14.12 14.39
N ASP A 67 15.99 15.18 13.97
CA ASP A 67 15.79 16.41 14.75
C ASP A 67 14.72 16.27 15.86
N GLY A 68 14.05 15.11 15.91
CA GLY A 68 13.02 14.80 16.88
C GLY A 68 11.61 15.20 16.47
N SER A 69 11.44 15.89 15.33
CA SER A 69 10.10 16.19 14.81
C SER A 69 9.40 14.92 14.34
N THR A 70 8.08 14.88 14.49
CA THR A 70 7.25 13.75 14.07
C THR A 70 6.09 14.28 13.27
N THR A 71 5.86 13.70 12.09
CA THR A 71 4.76 14.08 11.20
C THR A 71 3.88 12.86 10.95
N CYS A 72 2.56 13.08 10.91
CA CYS A 72 1.58 12.09 10.48
C CYS A 72 1.25 12.32 9.01
N ILE A 73 1.27 11.23 8.24
CA ILE A 73 0.79 11.19 6.86
C ILE A 73 -0.45 10.29 6.86
N ASN A 74 -1.60 10.87 6.57
CA ASN A 74 -2.84 10.16 6.37
C ASN A 74 -3.22 10.21 4.89
N ALA A 75 -3.01 9.09 4.21
CA ALA A 75 -3.39 8.88 2.84
C ALA A 75 -4.56 7.89 2.75
N SER A 76 -5.62 8.11 3.55
CA SER A 76 -6.92 7.48 3.32
C SER A 76 -7.70 8.25 2.28
N GLY A 77 -8.13 7.60 1.19
CA GLY A 77 -8.87 8.30 0.15
C GLY A 77 -10.37 8.41 0.40
N ALA A 78 -10.96 9.46 -0.16
CA ALA A 78 -12.38 9.72 -0.06
C ALA A 78 -13.21 8.76 -0.93
N TYR A 79 -14.48 8.59 -0.56
CA TYR A 79 -15.46 7.95 -1.44
C TYR A 79 -15.80 8.87 -2.63
N GLY A 80 -16.32 8.30 -3.71
CA GLY A 80 -16.61 9.04 -4.94
C GLY A 80 -17.47 10.28 -4.76
N SER A 81 -17.07 11.41 -5.35
CA SER A 81 -17.81 12.66 -5.22
C SER A 81 -19.20 12.62 -5.86
N ALA A 82 -19.44 11.70 -6.79
CA ALA A 82 -20.73 11.55 -7.46
C ALA A 82 -21.72 10.68 -6.68
N ALA A 83 -21.28 9.98 -5.63
CA ALA A 83 -22.16 9.14 -4.83
C ALA A 83 -23.02 9.97 -3.88
N SER A 84 -24.31 9.67 -3.81
CA SER A 84 -25.21 10.20 -2.80
C SER A 84 -25.54 9.10 -1.80
N VAL A 85 -25.38 9.41 -0.50
CA VAL A 85 -25.72 8.51 0.60
C VAL A 85 -27.21 8.13 0.53
N ASP A 86 -28.09 9.11 0.27
CA ASP A 86 -29.54 8.86 0.18
C ASP A 86 -29.86 7.90 -0.98
N GLN A 87 -29.23 8.09 -2.15
CA GLN A 87 -29.44 7.21 -3.31
C GLN A 87 -28.88 5.81 -3.10
N LEU A 88 -27.75 5.67 -2.40
CA LEU A 88 -27.22 4.36 -2.04
C LEU A 88 -28.23 3.62 -1.15
N PHE A 89 -28.79 4.29 -0.14
CA PHE A 89 -29.77 3.70 0.77
C PHE A 89 -31.13 3.37 0.13
N GLU A 90 -31.41 3.83 -1.09
CA GLU A 90 -32.55 3.33 -1.87
C GLU A 90 -32.34 1.89 -2.37
N THR A 91 -31.09 1.42 -2.47
CA THR A 91 -30.72 0.15 -3.09
C THR A 91 -30.00 -0.84 -2.16
N ILE A 92 -29.35 -0.34 -1.11
CA ILE A 92 -28.62 -1.14 -0.12
C ILE A 92 -28.99 -0.71 1.30
N GLU A 93 -29.12 -1.67 2.22
CA GLU A 93 -29.37 -1.37 3.64
C GLU A 93 -28.07 -1.09 4.39
N THR A 94 -27.00 -1.79 4.02
CA THR A 94 -25.64 -1.65 4.55
C THR A 94 -24.63 -1.74 3.42
N MET A 95 -23.45 -1.16 3.60
CA MET A 95 -22.37 -1.33 2.64
C MET A 95 -22.01 -2.82 2.51
N PRO A 96 -21.94 -3.36 1.28
CA PRO A 96 -21.50 -4.73 1.08
C PRO A 96 -20.03 -4.87 1.53
N ILE A 97 -19.60 -6.11 1.77
CA ILE A 97 -18.20 -6.41 2.12
C ILE A 97 -17.32 -6.38 0.88
N ASN A 98 -17.86 -6.85 -0.26
CA ASN A 98 -17.15 -6.98 -1.52
C ASN A 98 -17.89 -6.29 -2.66
N GLY A 99 -17.16 -6.01 -3.73
CA GLY A 99 -17.72 -5.50 -4.99
C GLY A 99 -17.49 -4.00 -5.20
N PRO A 100 -17.99 -3.46 -6.32
CA PRO A 100 -17.60 -2.13 -6.81
C PRO A 100 -17.91 -1.00 -5.85
N LEU A 101 -19.02 -1.10 -5.11
CA LEU A 101 -19.46 -0.07 -4.17
C LEU A 101 -18.52 0.09 -2.97
N THR A 102 -17.65 -0.88 -2.66
CA THR A 102 -16.80 -0.79 -1.47
C THR A 102 -15.52 0.01 -1.71
N VAL A 103 -15.27 0.42 -2.94
CA VAL A 103 -14.01 1.06 -3.35
C VAL A 103 -14.08 2.58 -3.16
N SER A 104 -13.17 3.11 -2.34
CA SER A 104 -12.82 4.53 -2.27
C SER A 104 -11.64 4.84 -3.20
N VAL A 105 -11.26 6.12 -3.31
CA VAL A 105 -10.02 6.49 -3.97
C VAL A 105 -8.83 5.83 -3.25
N PRO A 106 -7.94 5.08 -3.93
CA PRO A 106 -6.77 4.52 -3.25
C PRO A 106 -5.75 5.58 -2.85
N GLY A 107 -5.36 5.62 -1.59
CA GLY A 107 -4.37 6.58 -1.11
C GLY A 107 -2.94 6.04 -0.92
N ALA A 108 -2.70 4.73 -1.00
CA ALA A 108 -1.39 4.13 -0.70
C ALA A 108 -0.24 4.77 -1.50
N VAL A 109 -0.40 4.95 -2.81
CA VAL A 109 0.61 5.54 -3.69
C VAL A 109 0.90 7.00 -3.34
N SER A 110 -0.12 7.77 -2.95
CA SER A 110 0.05 9.14 -2.47
C SER A 110 0.76 9.21 -1.12
N GLY A 111 0.54 8.22 -0.25
CA GLY A 111 1.27 8.10 1.01
C GLY A 111 2.75 7.81 0.79
N TRP A 112 3.08 6.96 -0.19
CA TRP A 112 4.47 6.72 -0.60
C TRP A 112 5.13 7.99 -1.14
N ALA A 113 4.42 8.75 -1.97
CA ALA A 113 4.91 10.02 -2.50
C ALA A 113 5.19 11.02 -1.36
N ALA A 114 4.24 11.20 -0.44
CA ALA A 114 4.41 12.09 0.70
C ALA A 114 5.57 11.68 1.62
N LEU A 115 5.77 10.37 1.84
CA LEU A 115 6.91 9.86 2.60
C LEU A 115 8.23 10.20 1.88
N LEU A 116 8.35 9.86 0.60
CA LEU A 116 9.56 10.13 -0.19
C LEU A 116 9.86 11.63 -0.31
N ASP A 117 8.83 12.49 -0.43
CA ASP A 117 9.01 13.94 -0.45
C ASP A 117 9.49 14.48 0.91
N ALA A 118 9.03 13.87 2.01
CA ALA A 118 9.41 14.29 3.36
C ALA A 118 10.84 13.89 3.75
N GLY A 119 11.39 12.84 3.15
CA GLY A 119 12.73 12.40 3.53
C GLY A 119 13.35 11.28 2.69
N GLY A 120 12.81 10.96 1.51
CA GLY A 120 13.44 10.02 0.58
C GLY A 120 14.75 10.56 0.02
N SER A 121 15.66 9.66 -0.35
CA SER A 121 17.01 10.03 -0.82
C SER A 121 17.43 9.30 -2.10
N LEU A 122 16.75 8.20 -2.44
CA LEU A 122 17.07 7.43 -3.63
C LEU A 122 16.15 7.77 -4.81
N PRO A 123 16.60 7.55 -6.06
CA PRO A 123 15.72 7.62 -7.22
C PRO A 123 14.55 6.65 -7.09
N LEU A 124 13.33 7.10 -7.42
CA LEU A 124 12.10 6.29 -7.31
C LEU A 124 12.21 4.91 -7.97
N ARG A 125 12.84 4.83 -9.14
CA ARG A 125 13.08 3.56 -9.85
C ARG A 125 13.85 2.54 -9.00
N ASN A 126 14.76 2.99 -8.13
CA ASN A 126 15.53 2.12 -7.25
C ASN A 126 14.63 1.63 -6.11
N VAL A 127 13.82 2.53 -5.54
CA VAL A 127 12.89 2.21 -4.44
C VAL A 127 11.84 1.18 -4.85
N LEU A 128 11.30 1.29 -6.07
CA LEU A 128 10.28 0.35 -6.58
C LEU A 128 10.85 -0.92 -7.23
N ALA A 129 12.15 -0.96 -7.55
CA ALA A 129 12.76 -2.10 -8.25
C ALA A 129 12.51 -3.47 -7.57
N PRO A 130 12.62 -3.61 -6.23
CA PRO A 130 12.34 -4.89 -5.58
C PRO A 130 10.91 -5.37 -5.80
N ALA A 131 9.93 -4.48 -5.67
CA ALA A 131 8.51 -4.81 -5.88
C ALA A 131 8.24 -5.18 -7.36
N ILE A 132 8.85 -4.47 -8.31
CA ILE A 132 8.75 -4.78 -9.74
C ILE A 132 9.32 -6.18 -10.04
N SER A 133 10.50 -6.52 -9.49
CA SER A 133 11.12 -7.84 -9.66
C SER A 133 10.23 -8.94 -9.07
N LEU A 134 9.74 -8.79 -7.84
CA LEU A 134 8.82 -9.74 -7.21
C LEU A 134 7.54 -9.95 -8.01
N ALA A 135 6.98 -8.90 -8.61
CA ALA A 135 5.78 -9.00 -9.43
C ALA A 135 6.03 -9.67 -10.79
N THR A 136 7.22 -9.46 -11.35
CA THR A 136 7.63 -9.96 -12.68
C THR A 136 8.09 -11.41 -12.63
N GLU A 137 8.97 -11.73 -11.69
CA GLU A 137 9.61 -13.04 -11.53
C GLU A 137 8.74 -13.99 -10.70
N GLY A 138 7.90 -13.42 -9.85
CA GLY A 138 6.98 -14.12 -8.97
C GLY A 138 7.55 -14.42 -7.59
N PHE A 139 6.67 -14.91 -6.73
CA PHE A 139 6.98 -15.27 -5.34
C PHE A 139 6.19 -16.52 -4.93
N PRO A 140 6.72 -17.34 -4.00
CA PRO A 140 5.99 -18.48 -3.48
C PRO A 140 4.82 -18.02 -2.61
N ALA A 141 3.61 -18.54 -2.86
CA ALA A 141 2.43 -18.25 -2.05
C ALA A 141 2.66 -18.67 -0.59
N SER A 142 2.46 -17.73 0.34
CA SER A 142 2.61 -17.97 1.77
C SER A 142 1.41 -18.73 2.34
N PRO A 143 1.56 -19.41 3.50
CA PRO A 143 0.43 -20.07 4.18
C PRO A 143 -0.76 -19.14 4.43
N GLY A 144 -0.51 -17.92 4.93
CA GLY A 144 -1.58 -16.95 5.22
C GLY A 144 -2.28 -16.43 3.98
N LEU A 145 -1.58 -16.29 2.84
CA LEU A 145 -2.22 -15.95 1.57
C LEU A 145 -3.17 -17.06 1.11
N VAL A 146 -2.73 -18.32 1.15
CA VAL A 146 -3.55 -19.46 0.73
C VAL A 146 -4.76 -19.63 1.65
N GLU A 147 -4.57 -19.49 2.96
CA GLU A 147 -5.66 -19.50 3.94
C GLU A 147 -6.73 -18.44 3.62
N MET A 148 -6.33 -17.20 3.33
CA MET A 148 -7.30 -16.16 3.00
C MET A 148 -7.99 -16.41 1.65
N ILE A 149 -7.28 -16.96 0.65
CA ILE A 149 -7.90 -17.35 -0.63
C ILE A 149 -8.96 -18.44 -0.41
N GLU A 150 -8.71 -19.39 0.49
CA GLU A 150 -9.69 -20.42 0.84
C GLU A 150 -10.90 -19.86 1.58
N LEU A 151 -10.68 -18.95 2.54
CA LEU A 151 -11.76 -18.29 3.29
C LEU A 151 -12.68 -17.47 2.38
N ASP A 152 -12.11 -16.74 1.41
CA ASP A 152 -12.87 -15.87 0.49
C ASP A 152 -13.13 -16.52 -0.89
N ARG A 153 -12.98 -17.86 -0.99
CA ARG A 153 -13.04 -18.64 -2.24
C ARG A 153 -14.19 -18.21 -3.14
N ASP A 154 -15.40 -18.18 -2.60
CA ASP A 154 -16.62 -17.97 -3.37
C ASP A 154 -16.69 -16.57 -3.97
N ALA A 155 -16.12 -15.57 -3.30
CA ALA A 155 -16.02 -14.22 -3.85
C ALA A 155 -14.90 -14.15 -4.91
N LEU A 156 -13.70 -14.63 -4.58
CA LEU A 156 -12.51 -14.48 -5.42
C LEU A 156 -12.61 -15.24 -6.75
N ILE A 157 -13.23 -16.43 -6.76
CA ILE A 157 -13.34 -17.24 -7.98
C ILE A 157 -14.26 -16.59 -9.03
N THR A 158 -15.15 -15.69 -8.62
CA THR A 158 -16.07 -14.99 -9.54
C THR A 158 -15.37 -13.85 -10.29
N ASP A 159 -14.34 -13.23 -9.68
CA ASP A 159 -13.52 -12.22 -10.32
C ASP A 159 -12.53 -12.87 -11.32
N PRO A 160 -12.59 -12.54 -12.62
CA PRO A 160 -11.71 -13.16 -13.62
C PRO A 160 -10.22 -12.90 -13.39
N GLY A 161 -9.85 -11.74 -12.85
CA GLY A 161 -8.48 -11.36 -12.55
C GLY A 161 -7.93 -12.16 -11.38
N LEU A 162 -8.66 -12.18 -10.25
CA LEU A 162 -8.26 -12.93 -9.05
C LEU A 162 -8.29 -14.44 -9.31
N ARG A 163 -9.31 -14.94 -10.02
CA ARG A 163 -9.36 -16.35 -10.46
C ARG A 163 -8.12 -16.74 -11.25
N ALA A 164 -7.70 -15.91 -12.21
CA ALA A 164 -6.53 -16.20 -13.04
C ALA A 164 -5.20 -16.18 -12.27
N LYS A 165 -5.13 -15.54 -11.10
CA LYS A 165 -3.91 -15.46 -10.28
C LYS A 165 -3.86 -16.48 -9.14
N PHE A 166 -5.01 -16.79 -8.56
CA PHE A 166 -5.07 -17.51 -7.29
C PHE A 166 -5.76 -18.87 -7.40
N PHE A 167 -6.18 -19.27 -8.60
CA PHE A 167 -6.84 -20.55 -8.83
C PHE A 167 -6.24 -21.32 -10.02
N VAL A 168 -6.15 -22.63 -9.87
CA VAL A 168 -5.79 -23.60 -10.93
C VAL A 168 -6.89 -24.66 -10.96
N ASP A 169 -7.48 -24.87 -12.15
CA ASP A 169 -8.59 -25.82 -12.35
C ASP A 169 -9.76 -25.62 -11.37
N GLY A 170 -10.05 -24.37 -11.03
CA GLY A 170 -11.12 -23.98 -10.11
C GLY A 170 -10.83 -24.21 -8.63
N GLN A 171 -9.61 -24.63 -8.27
CA GLN A 171 -9.16 -24.75 -6.89
C GLN A 171 -8.14 -23.65 -6.54
N PRO A 172 -8.15 -23.12 -5.31
CA PRO A 172 -7.09 -22.27 -4.81
C PRO A 172 -5.69 -22.87 -5.04
N ILE A 173 -4.73 -22.00 -5.32
CA ILE A 173 -3.33 -22.40 -5.43
C ILE A 173 -2.81 -22.96 -4.09
N PRO A 174 -1.91 -23.97 -4.11
CA PRO A 174 -1.31 -24.49 -2.88
C PRO A 174 -0.22 -23.58 -2.34
N VAL A 175 0.14 -23.77 -1.06
CA VAL A 175 1.31 -23.11 -0.44
C VAL A 175 2.57 -23.41 -1.25
N GLY A 176 3.39 -22.38 -1.48
CA GLY A 176 4.61 -22.46 -2.28
C GLY A 176 4.39 -22.38 -3.79
N HIS A 177 3.14 -22.33 -4.27
CA HIS A 177 2.86 -22.05 -5.69
C HIS A 177 3.47 -20.71 -6.11
N LEU A 178 4.13 -20.67 -7.26
CA LEU A 178 4.74 -19.45 -7.77
C LEU A 178 3.68 -18.50 -8.35
N VAL A 179 3.40 -17.40 -7.66
CA VAL A 179 2.46 -16.37 -8.09
C VAL A 179 3.20 -15.32 -8.90
N VAL A 180 2.74 -15.06 -10.13
CA VAL A 180 3.31 -14.03 -11.02
C VAL A 180 2.25 -12.98 -11.35
N GLN A 181 2.61 -11.70 -11.25
CA GLN A 181 1.69 -10.55 -11.37
C GLN A 181 2.16 -9.56 -12.44
N PRO A 182 2.17 -9.93 -13.73
CA PRO A 182 2.71 -9.08 -14.80
C PRO A 182 1.96 -7.75 -14.97
N GLU A 183 0.65 -7.73 -14.68
CA GLU A 183 -0.15 -6.50 -14.74
C GLU A 183 0.24 -5.52 -13.63
N LEU A 184 0.50 -6.02 -12.41
CA LEU A 184 1.01 -5.21 -11.30
C LEU A 184 2.45 -4.76 -11.56
N ALA A 185 3.31 -5.64 -12.09
CA ALA A 185 4.66 -5.29 -12.50
C ALA A 185 4.67 -4.13 -13.50
N ARG A 186 3.77 -4.16 -14.49
CA ARG A 186 3.58 -3.06 -15.43
C ARG A 186 3.16 -1.77 -14.72
N THR A 187 2.16 -1.83 -13.84
CA THR A 187 1.72 -0.65 -13.07
C THR A 187 2.86 -0.05 -12.25
N LEU A 188 3.63 -0.86 -11.52
CA LEU A 188 4.78 -0.39 -10.73
C LEU A 188 5.89 0.17 -11.62
N THR A 189 6.11 -0.40 -12.80
CA THR A 189 7.07 0.11 -13.80
C THR A 189 6.64 1.45 -14.38
N ASP A 190 5.35 1.60 -14.70
CA ASP A 190 4.77 2.86 -15.17
C ASP A 190 4.95 3.93 -14.08
N LEU A 191 4.69 3.63 -12.81
CA LEU A 191 4.91 4.56 -11.69
C LEU A 191 6.39 4.90 -11.47
N ALA A 192 7.30 3.94 -11.61
CA ALA A 192 8.74 4.18 -11.52
C ALA A 192 9.27 5.10 -12.63
N THR A 193 8.60 5.10 -13.78
CA THR A 193 8.99 5.86 -14.98
C THR A 193 8.32 7.23 -15.03
N ASP A 194 7.01 7.28 -14.83
CA ASP A 194 6.17 8.47 -14.96
C ASP A 194 6.07 9.26 -13.63
N GLY A 195 6.53 8.67 -12.52
CA GLY A 195 6.36 9.20 -11.18
C GLY A 195 5.08 8.72 -10.48
N LEU A 196 5.09 8.74 -9.15
CA LEU A 196 3.97 8.27 -8.32
C LEU A 196 2.67 9.06 -8.56
N ASP A 197 2.77 10.36 -8.88
CA ASP A 197 1.59 11.20 -9.18
C ASP A 197 0.87 10.74 -10.45
N SER A 198 1.50 9.93 -11.32
CA SER A 198 0.84 9.34 -12.50
C SER A 198 -0.36 8.46 -12.12
N PHE A 199 -0.37 7.86 -10.91
CA PHE A 199 -1.52 7.13 -10.38
C PHE A 199 -2.79 7.99 -10.24
N TYR A 200 -2.61 9.30 -10.05
CA TYR A 200 -3.68 10.26 -9.78
C TYR A 200 -3.90 11.27 -10.91
N ARG A 201 -2.84 11.62 -11.66
CA ARG A 201 -2.83 12.73 -12.64
C ARG A 201 -2.12 12.41 -13.96
N GLY A 202 -1.83 11.13 -14.21
CA GLY A 202 -1.12 10.71 -15.43
C GLY A 202 -1.76 9.52 -16.13
N HIS A 203 -0.95 8.84 -16.93
CA HIS A 203 -1.39 7.72 -17.77
C HIS A 203 -1.99 6.57 -16.94
N THR A 204 -1.42 6.31 -15.75
CA THR A 204 -1.92 5.27 -14.85
C THR A 204 -3.31 5.64 -14.31
N ALA A 205 -3.56 6.90 -13.98
CA ALA A 205 -4.86 7.39 -13.54
C ALA A 205 -5.95 7.20 -14.62
N ASP A 206 -5.62 7.50 -15.88
CA ASP A 206 -6.57 7.34 -16.99
C ASP A 206 -6.94 5.87 -17.21
N ARG A 207 -5.95 4.98 -17.17
CA ARG A 207 -6.17 3.53 -17.25
C ARG A 207 -6.98 3.01 -16.08
N PHE A 208 -6.68 3.46 -14.87
CA PHE A 208 -7.36 3.03 -13.65
C PHE A 208 -8.82 3.49 -13.66
N ALA A 209 -9.10 4.78 -13.89
CA ALA A 209 -10.45 5.31 -14.00
C ALA A 209 -11.28 4.62 -15.10
N ALA A 210 -10.67 4.27 -16.24
CA ALA A 210 -11.35 3.52 -17.29
C ALA A 210 -11.72 2.09 -16.85
N GLY A 211 -10.90 1.45 -16.01
CA GLY A 211 -11.20 0.16 -15.39
C GLY A 211 -12.34 0.26 -14.38
N LEU A 212 -12.25 1.22 -13.45
CA LEU A 212 -13.26 1.50 -12.43
C LEU A 212 -14.64 1.76 -13.06
N LYS A 213 -14.69 2.58 -14.11
CA LYS A 213 -15.92 2.86 -14.85
C LYS A 213 -16.56 1.62 -15.49
N LYS A 214 -15.75 0.66 -15.96
CA LYS A 214 -16.29 -0.60 -16.55
C LYS A 214 -16.89 -1.54 -15.51
N LEU A 215 -16.50 -1.37 -14.25
CA LEU A 215 -16.95 -2.17 -13.12
C LEU A 215 -18.04 -1.45 -12.32
N ASP A 216 -18.53 -0.30 -12.80
CA ASP A 216 -19.49 0.55 -12.09
C ASP A 216 -19.03 0.95 -10.68
N VAL A 217 -17.70 1.08 -10.49
CA VAL A 217 -17.14 1.61 -9.25
C VAL A 217 -17.45 3.11 -9.19
N PRO A 218 -17.98 3.63 -8.07
CA PRO A 218 -18.32 5.03 -7.92
C PRO A 218 -17.08 5.87 -7.63
N VAL A 219 -15.99 5.72 -8.38
CA VAL A 219 -14.79 6.58 -8.28
C VAL A 219 -14.47 7.08 -9.69
N SER A 220 -14.51 8.39 -9.86
CA SER A 220 -14.28 9.03 -11.15
C SER A 220 -12.80 9.39 -11.36
N ARG A 221 -12.45 9.71 -12.60
CA ARG A 221 -11.12 10.27 -12.91
C ARG A 221 -10.84 11.58 -12.16
N GLU A 222 -11.88 12.38 -11.93
CA GLU A 222 -11.79 13.65 -11.22
C GLU A 222 -11.56 13.45 -9.72
N ASP A 223 -12.13 12.38 -9.13
CA ASP A 223 -11.86 11.99 -7.75
C ASP A 223 -10.38 11.64 -7.56
N LEU A 224 -9.80 10.84 -8.48
CA LEU A 224 -8.36 10.56 -8.49
C LEU A 224 -7.53 11.84 -8.59
N GLU A 225 -7.95 12.79 -9.44
CA GLU A 225 -7.23 14.05 -9.63
C GLU A 225 -7.21 14.91 -8.38
N ARG A 226 -8.32 14.96 -7.64
CA ARG A 226 -8.50 15.75 -6.41
C ARG A 226 -7.78 15.15 -5.21
N HIS A 227 -7.60 13.83 -5.18
CA HIS A 227 -7.00 13.15 -4.04
C HIS A 227 -5.62 13.71 -3.67
N ARG A 228 -5.42 13.96 -2.39
CA ARG A 228 -4.14 14.34 -1.77
C ARG A 228 -4.03 13.63 -0.43
N PRO A 229 -2.82 13.20 -0.03
CA PRO A 229 -2.59 12.78 1.34
C PRO A 229 -2.64 14.00 2.25
N ILE A 230 -3.13 13.81 3.48
CA ILE A 230 -3.07 14.81 4.54
C ILE A 230 -1.73 14.63 5.27
N VAL A 231 -0.97 15.72 5.39
CA VAL A 231 0.28 15.76 6.15
C VAL A 231 0.07 16.72 7.31
N GLU A 232 0.10 16.21 8.53
CA GLU A 232 -0.30 16.95 9.73
C GLU A 232 0.50 16.53 10.96
N GLU A 233 0.38 17.32 12.03
CA GLU A 233 0.98 16.98 13.32
C GLU A 233 0.26 15.76 13.93
N PRO A 234 0.99 14.80 14.53
CA PRO A 234 0.38 13.66 15.20
C PRO A 234 -0.32 14.09 16.50
N LEU A 235 -1.22 13.25 17.00
CA LEU A 235 -1.67 13.35 18.39
C LEU A 235 -0.55 12.88 19.30
N VAL A 236 -0.13 13.72 20.25
CA VAL A 236 0.93 13.39 21.21
C VAL A 236 0.41 13.47 22.64
N ARG A 237 0.72 12.44 23.44
CA ARG A 237 0.43 12.39 24.88
C ARG A 237 1.64 11.90 25.67
N GLU A 238 1.81 12.46 26.87
CA GLU A 238 2.78 11.96 27.83
C GLU A 238 2.17 10.82 28.64
N PHE A 239 2.90 9.70 28.74
CA PHE A 239 2.54 8.55 29.55
C PHE A 239 3.80 7.92 30.14
N ASP A 240 3.86 7.82 31.47
CA ASP A 240 4.99 7.24 32.22
C ASP A 240 6.38 7.79 31.83
N GLY A 241 6.46 9.10 31.53
CA GLY A 241 7.70 9.75 31.11
C GLY A 241 8.08 9.53 29.64
N PHE A 242 7.20 8.93 28.84
CA PHE A 242 7.33 8.79 27.39
C PHE A 242 6.34 9.67 26.63
N SER A 243 6.78 10.25 25.52
CA SER A 243 5.89 10.85 24.53
C SER A 243 5.37 9.77 23.57
N VAL A 244 4.06 9.53 23.61
CA VAL A 244 3.35 8.59 22.73
C VAL A 244 2.68 9.39 21.61
N ALA A 245 3.08 9.10 20.37
CA ALA A 245 2.52 9.72 19.17
C ALA A 245 1.60 8.72 18.43
N THR A 246 0.46 9.20 17.95
CA THR A 246 -0.49 8.43 17.14
C THR A 246 -1.11 9.30 16.05
N ALA A 247 -1.68 8.67 15.01
CA ALA A 247 -2.34 9.38 13.94
C ALA A 247 -3.65 10.05 14.43
N PRO A 248 -3.97 11.27 13.97
CA PRO A 248 -5.28 11.88 14.20
C PRO A 248 -6.44 11.13 13.50
N PRO A 249 -7.71 11.48 13.80
CA PRO A 249 -8.85 11.05 13.00
C PRO A 249 -8.63 11.34 11.51
N ASN A 250 -9.12 10.53 10.59
CA ASN A 250 -10.04 9.39 10.75
C ASN A 250 -9.39 8.07 11.20
N SER A 251 -8.09 8.03 11.47
CA SER A 251 -7.47 6.86 12.10
C SER A 251 -8.05 6.63 13.49
N GLN A 252 -8.33 5.39 13.86
CA GLN A 252 -8.73 5.02 15.22
C GLN A 252 -7.53 4.71 16.14
N GLY A 253 -6.29 4.97 15.71
CA GLY A 253 -5.07 4.61 16.46
C GLY A 253 -4.91 5.31 17.82
N TYR A 254 -5.79 6.23 18.18
CA TYR A 254 -5.78 6.93 19.47
C TYR A 254 -6.74 6.35 20.52
N THR A 255 -7.55 5.36 20.16
CA THR A 255 -8.47 4.68 21.10
C THR A 255 -7.75 3.64 21.94
#